data_AF-T1D1Q3-F1
#
_entry.id   AF-T1D1Q3-F1
#
_cell.length_a   1.000
_cell.length_b   1.000
_cell.length_c   1.000
_cell.angle_alpha   90.00
_cell.angle_beta   90.00
_cell.angle_gamma   90.00
#
_symmetry.space_group_name_H-M   'P 1'
#
loop_
_entity.id
_entity.type
_entity.pdbx_description
1 polymer ?
#
loop_
_entity_poly.entity_id
_entity_poly.type
_entity_poly.pdbx_seq_one_letter_code
_entity_poly.pdbx_strand_id
1 'polypeptide(L)'
;HHNLQHNSEYLVSSVSNGKVVLNLSAATGHHEGTNVLIFVSNSVIANGSTIHLSFDGKVVTLTSVGGVINATSSTEASFATMKASGGTLIILHVPHFSNHTVDIYSSSASTSPLTTIYQNADLVVLGSVIAVIVAISVVAVVRRKPKQ
;
A
#
# COMPACT_ATOMS: atom_id res chain seq x y z
N HIS A 1 16.18 -29.40 27.44
CA HIS A 1 16.54 -28.87 26.12
C HIS A 1 15.27 -28.66 25.30
N HIS A 2 14.57 -27.53 25.47
CA HIS A 2 13.44 -27.17 24.61
C HIS A 2 13.99 -26.38 23.41
N ASN A 3 14.09 -27.04 22.27
CA ASN A 3 14.37 -26.40 21.00
C ASN A 3 13.05 -25.81 20.49
N LEU A 4 12.77 -24.54 20.85
CA LEU A 4 11.68 -23.79 20.26
C LEU A 4 12.12 -23.41 18.86
N GLN A 5 11.73 -24.23 17.87
CA GLN A 5 11.81 -23.86 16.47
C GLN A 5 10.80 -22.74 16.25
N HIS A 6 11.27 -21.49 16.38
CA HIS A 6 10.51 -20.29 16.08
C HIS A 6 10.32 -20.20 14.56
N ASN A 7 9.39 -20.97 14.01
CA ASN A 7 9.10 -20.96 12.59
C ASN A 7 8.25 -19.73 12.28
N SER A 8 8.91 -18.69 11.78
CA SER A 8 8.28 -17.58 11.08
C SER A 8 8.39 -17.83 9.58
N GLU A 9 7.29 -17.76 8.84
CA GLU A 9 7.29 -17.89 7.39
C GLU A 9 6.83 -16.59 6.71
N TYR A 10 7.52 -16.25 5.64
CA TYR A 10 7.28 -15.06 4.83
C TYR A 10 7.14 -15.51 3.39
N LEU A 11 5.89 -15.68 2.92
CA LEU A 11 5.61 -16.19 1.59
C LEU A 11 5.12 -15.06 0.69
N VAL A 12 5.74 -14.91 -0.49
CA VAL A 12 5.21 -14.03 -1.54
C VAL A 12 4.12 -14.79 -2.30
N SER A 13 2.87 -14.42 -2.07
CA SER A 13 1.69 -15.07 -2.66
C SER A 13 1.48 -14.67 -4.12
N SER A 14 1.74 -13.40 -4.46
CA SER A 14 1.69 -12.94 -5.85
C SER A 14 2.49 -11.66 -6.07
N VAL A 15 2.96 -11.47 -7.30
CA VAL A 15 3.62 -10.25 -7.77
C VAL A 15 3.03 -9.91 -9.13
N SER A 16 2.53 -8.69 -9.29
CA SER A 16 2.05 -8.16 -10.55
C SER A 16 2.42 -6.69 -10.69
N ASN A 17 2.25 -6.12 -11.89
CA ASN A 17 2.56 -4.72 -12.11
C ASN A 17 1.73 -3.83 -11.18
N GLY A 18 2.39 -3.10 -10.30
CA GLY A 18 1.79 -2.23 -9.31
C GLY A 18 1.37 -2.90 -8.00
N LYS A 19 1.51 -4.23 -7.83
CA LYS A 19 1.00 -4.95 -6.64
C LYS A 19 1.89 -6.13 -6.21
N VAL A 20 2.05 -6.29 -4.89
CA VAL A 20 2.66 -7.46 -4.23
C VAL A 20 1.72 -7.95 -3.14
N VAL A 21 1.53 -9.26 -3.03
CA VAL A 21 0.78 -9.88 -1.92
C VAL A 21 1.70 -10.83 -1.18
N LEU A 22 1.74 -10.71 0.15
CA LEU A 22 2.52 -11.57 1.03
C LEU A 22 1.63 -12.20 2.09
N ASN A 23 1.95 -13.43 2.45
CA ASN A 23 1.44 -14.08 3.66
C ASN A 23 2.55 -14.10 4.69
N LEU A 24 2.25 -13.59 5.87
CA LEU A 24 3.10 -13.64 7.04
C LEU A 24 2.51 -14.67 8.00
N SER A 25 3.31 -15.61 8.48
CA SER A 25 2.87 -16.58 9.48
C SER A 25 3.92 -16.76 10.57
N ALA A 26 3.45 -17.11 11.76
CA ALA A 26 4.29 -17.50 12.88
C ALA A 26 3.70 -18.74 13.55
N ALA A 27 4.57 -19.54 14.16
CA ALA A 27 4.16 -20.66 15.00
C ALA A 27 3.23 -20.20 16.13
N THR A 28 2.34 -21.10 16.57
CA THR A 28 1.39 -20.85 17.66
C THR A 28 2.12 -20.45 18.95
N GLY A 29 1.58 -19.46 19.66
CA GLY A 29 2.19 -18.92 20.89
C GLY A 29 3.14 -17.74 20.66
N HIS A 30 3.42 -17.35 19.42
CA HIS A 30 4.05 -16.07 19.08
C HIS A 30 2.98 -14.97 18.98
N HIS A 31 2.99 -14.03 19.93
CA HIS A 31 2.07 -12.88 19.95
C HIS A 31 2.80 -11.54 20.08
N GLU A 32 4.13 -11.57 19.98
CA GLU A 32 4.97 -10.38 20.03
C GLU A 32 4.82 -9.56 18.76
N GLY A 33 4.97 -8.25 18.90
CA GLY A 33 5.04 -7.36 17.75
C GLY A 33 6.36 -7.55 17.01
N THR A 34 6.33 -7.51 15.68
CA THR A 34 7.53 -7.65 14.85
C THR A 34 7.58 -6.58 13.77
N ASN A 35 8.78 -6.28 13.29
CA ASN A 35 8.99 -5.39 12.15
C ASN A 35 9.48 -6.22 10.97
N VAL A 36 8.78 -6.11 9.84
CA VAL A 36 9.09 -6.82 8.59
C VAL A 36 9.63 -5.81 7.58
N LEU A 37 10.78 -6.14 6.97
CA LEU A 37 11.41 -5.34 5.94
C LEU A 37 11.11 -5.98 4.58
N ILE A 38 10.53 -5.21 3.66
CA ILE A 38 10.09 -5.67 2.34
C ILE A 38 10.67 -4.73 1.30
N PHE A 39 11.50 -5.25 0.41
CA PHE A 39 12.02 -4.47 -0.72
C PHE A 39 11.18 -4.73 -1.97
N VAL A 40 10.57 -3.68 -2.52
CA VAL A 40 9.80 -3.75 -3.76
C VAL A 40 10.59 -3.08 -4.89
N SER A 41 10.95 -3.87 -5.89
CA SER A 41 11.68 -3.40 -7.08
C SER A 41 10.89 -2.36 -7.88
N ASN A 42 11.61 -1.43 -8.51
CA ASN A 42 11.06 -0.48 -9.49
C ASN A 42 10.38 -1.16 -10.69
N SER A 43 10.73 -2.41 -11.00
CA SER A 43 10.07 -3.21 -12.03
C SER A 43 8.67 -3.70 -11.64
N VAL A 44 8.33 -3.64 -10.35
CA VAL A 44 7.03 -4.04 -9.80
C VAL A 44 6.23 -2.79 -9.46
N ILE A 45 6.80 -1.87 -8.68
CA ILE A 45 6.19 -0.56 -8.38
C ILE A 45 7.22 0.53 -8.64
N ALA A 46 6.89 1.44 -9.56
CA ALA A 46 7.81 2.50 -9.96
C ALA A 46 8.18 3.45 -8.81
N ASN A 47 9.41 3.98 -8.83
CA ASN A 47 9.97 4.80 -7.74
C ASN A 47 9.13 6.07 -7.43
N GLY A 48 8.43 6.62 -8.42
CA GLY A 48 7.56 7.78 -8.27
C GLY A 48 6.13 7.48 -7.79
N SER A 49 5.76 6.21 -7.64
CA SER A 49 4.41 5.84 -7.21
C SER A 49 4.23 6.05 -5.71
N THR A 50 3.04 6.50 -5.33
CA THR A 50 2.55 6.45 -3.94
C THR A 50 2.31 4.99 -3.56
N ILE A 51 2.95 4.56 -2.47
CA ILE A 51 2.77 3.22 -1.92
C ILE A 51 1.61 3.24 -0.92
N HIS A 52 0.71 2.30 -1.09
CA HIS A 52 -0.32 1.94 -0.14
C HIS A 52 -0.06 0.52 0.36
N LEU A 53 -0.47 0.25 1.59
CA LEU A 53 -0.37 -1.05 2.21
C LEU A 53 -1.69 -1.39 2.88
N SER A 54 -2.22 -2.58 2.63
CA SER A 54 -3.30 -3.16 3.40
C SER A 54 -2.80 -4.36 4.20
N PHE A 55 -3.26 -4.48 5.44
CA PHE A 55 -2.97 -5.55 6.37
C PHE A 55 -4.29 -6.19 6.77
N ASP A 56 -4.45 -7.48 6.47
CA ASP A 56 -5.71 -8.22 6.59
C ASP A 56 -6.91 -7.48 5.96
N GLY A 57 -6.67 -6.91 4.77
CA GLY A 57 -7.67 -6.16 4.01
C GLY A 57 -7.97 -4.74 4.53
N LYS A 58 -7.34 -4.29 5.60
CA LYS A 58 -7.47 -2.92 6.13
C LYS A 58 -6.30 -2.05 5.72
N VAL A 59 -6.58 -0.87 5.20
CA VAL A 59 -5.53 0.10 4.84
C VAL A 59 -4.74 0.48 6.10
N VAL A 60 -3.43 0.41 5.98
CA VAL A 60 -2.47 0.69 7.05
C VAL A 60 -2.01 2.12 6.96
N THR A 61 -1.74 2.73 8.12
CA THR A 61 -1.27 4.11 8.20
C THR A 61 0.21 4.20 7.86
N LEU A 62 0.56 5.12 6.94
CA LEU A 62 1.93 5.52 6.67
C LEU A 62 2.44 6.42 7.80
N THR A 63 3.60 6.10 8.37
CA THR A 63 4.25 6.87 9.43
C THR A 63 5.75 7.01 9.18
N SER A 64 6.46 7.68 10.08
CA SER A 64 7.91 7.80 10.05
C SER A 64 8.59 6.48 10.39
N VAL A 65 9.83 6.29 9.92
CA VAL A 65 10.65 5.11 10.27
C VAL A 65 10.76 4.94 11.80
N GLY A 66 10.96 6.04 12.54
CA GLY A 66 10.99 6.02 13.99
C GLY A 66 9.65 5.60 14.61
N GLY A 67 8.52 5.96 13.99
CA GLY A 67 7.19 5.53 14.42
C GLY A 67 6.97 4.02 14.29
N VAL A 68 7.47 3.41 13.21
CA VAL A 68 7.39 1.96 13.00
C VAL A 68 8.35 1.20 13.92
N ILE A 69 9.60 1.66 14.03
CA ILE A 69 10.64 0.96 14.83
C ILE A 69 10.30 0.97 16.33
N ASN A 70 9.69 2.05 16.82
CA ASN A 70 9.29 2.18 18.23
C ASN A 70 7.88 1.63 18.52
N ALA A 71 7.22 1.02 17.53
CA ALA A 71 5.93 0.40 17.73
C ALA A 71 6.03 -0.85 18.60
N THR A 72 4.97 -1.12 19.37
CA THR A 72 4.89 -2.22 20.34
C THR A 72 3.72 -3.12 19.98
N SER A 73 3.57 -4.25 20.66
CA SER A 73 2.44 -5.17 20.40
C SER A 73 1.05 -4.57 20.61
N SER A 74 0.93 -3.43 21.32
CA SER A 74 -0.33 -2.69 21.45
C SER A 74 -0.56 -1.62 20.38
N THR A 75 0.46 -1.33 19.56
CA THR A 75 0.36 -0.37 18.47
C THR A 75 -0.34 -1.03 17.29
N GLU A 76 -1.22 -0.32 16.57
CA GLU A 76 -1.81 -0.86 15.34
C GLU A 76 -0.75 -1.07 14.26
N ALA A 77 -1.07 -1.89 13.25
CA ALA A 77 -0.20 -2.06 12.10
C ALA A 77 0.07 -0.69 11.48
N SER A 78 1.34 -0.43 11.17
CA SER A 78 1.79 0.82 10.56
C SER A 78 2.97 0.54 9.65
N PHE A 79 3.19 1.37 8.65
CA PHE A 79 4.33 1.20 7.76
C PHE A 79 5.06 2.49 7.46
N ALA A 80 6.32 2.37 7.08
CA ALA A 80 7.16 3.45 6.58
C ALA A 80 7.76 3.03 5.23
N THR A 81 8.14 4.02 4.42
CA THR A 81 8.81 3.77 3.15
C THR A 81 10.11 4.54 3.07
N MET A 82 11.10 3.93 2.42
CA MET A 82 12.39 4.52 2.10
C MET A 82 12.69 4.27 0.63
N LYS A 83 12.88 5.35 -0.13
CA LYS A 83 13.20 5.25 -1.56
C LYS A 83 14.67 4.87 -1.72
N ALA A 84 14.93 3.93 -2.64
CA ALA A 84 16.27 3.48 -3.01
C ALA A 84 16.42 3.50 -4.54
N SER A 85 17.64 3.42 -5.06
CA SER A 85 17.91 3.48 -6.50
C SER A 85 17.19 2.38 -7.30
N GLY A 86 17.05 1.19 -6.73
CA GLY A 86 16.42 0.03 -7.38
C GLY A 86 14.95 -0.22 -7.02
N GLY A 87 14.37 0.53 -6.09
CA GLY A 87 13.06 0.20 -5.53
C GLY A 87 12.69 1.02 -4.31
N THR A 88 11.65 0.57 -3.61
CA THR A 88 11.24 1.13 -2.32
C THR A 88 11.40 0.06 -1.24
N LEU A 89 12.13 0.37 -0.18
CA LEU A 89 12.13 -0.41 1.05
C LEU A 89 10.90 0.00 1.87
N ILE A 90 10.14 -1.00 2.30
CA ILE A 90 8.97 -0.86 3.15
C ILE A 90 9.31 -1.50 4.49
N ILE A 91 9.01 -0.78 5.57
CA ILE A 91 9.15 -1.26 6.93
C ILE A 91 7.74 -1.34 7.50
N LEU A 92 7.27 -2.56 7.79
CA LEU A 92 5.93 -2.83 8.30
C LEU A 92 6.02 -3.28 9.75
N HIS A 93 5.32 -2.61 10.65
CA HIS A 93 5.06 -3.12 11.99
C HIS A 93 3.84 -4.05 11.97
N VAL A 94 4.01 -5.25 12.53
CA VAL A 94 2.96 -6.25 12.74
C VAL A 94 2.72 -6.38 14.25
N PRO A 95 1.55 -5.97 14.78
CA PRO A 95 1.32 -5.86 16.23
C PRO A 95 1.34 -7.19 16.98
N HIS A 96 0.78 -8.23 16.37
CA HIS A 96 0.75 -9.58 16.91
C HIS A 96 1.15 -10.50 15.79
N PHE A 97 2.36 -11.06 15.83
CA PHE A 97 2.85 -11.84 14.70
C PHE A 97 2.20 -13.24 14.67
N SER A 98 1.08 -13.35 13.95
CA SER A 98 0.37 -14.61 13.66
C SER A 98 0.19 -14.79 12.16
N ASN A 99 -0.96 -15.28 11.68
CA ASN A 99 -1.24 -15.43 10.26
C ASN A 99 -1.89 -14.15 9.73
N HIS A 100 -1.19 -13.46 8.82
CA HIS A 100 -1.61 -12.20 8.25
C HIS A 100 -1.40 -12.15 6.74
N THR A 101 -2.24 -11.38 6.07
CA THR A 101 -2.07 -11.03 4.65
C THR A 101 -1.64 -9.58 4.52
N VAL A 102 -0.65 -9.33 3.67
CA VAL A 102 -0.15 -7.99 3.35
C VAL A 102 -0.29 -7.75 1.86
N ASP A 103 -1.06 -6.73 1.48
CA ASP A 103 -1.11 -6.21 0.12
C ASP A 103 -0.31 -4.91 0.05
N ILE A 104 0.69 -4.85 -0.81
CA ILE A 104 1.42 -3.62 -1.15
C ILE A 104 1.01 -3.23 -2.57
N TYR A 105 0.54 -2.02 -2.76
CA TYR A 105 0.07 -1.58 -4.07
C TYR A 105 0.32 -0.09 -4.30
N SER A 106 0.29 0.31 -5.56
CA SER A 106 0.28 1.73 -5.93
C SER A 106 -1.08 2.16 -6.46
N SER A 107 -1.42 3.44 -6.37
CA SER A 107 -2.63 4.00 -6.99
C SER A 107 -2.63 3.89 -8.53
N SER A 108 -1.46 3.64 -9.13
CA SER A 108 -1.31 3.31 -10.55
C SER A 108 -1.59 1.83 -10.87
N ALA A 109 -1.72 0.98 -9.84
CA ALA A 109 -2.15 -0.39 -9.99
C ALA A 109 -3.65 -0.39 -10.27
N SER A 110 -4.01 -0.64 -11.53
CA SER A 110 -5.40 -0.82 -11.91
C SER A 110 -5.93 -2.13 -11.32
N THR A 111 -6.42 -2.06 -10.10
CA THR A 111 -7.37 -3.04 -9.55
C THR A 111 -8.47 -2.23 -8.88
N SER A 112 -9.60 -2.08 -9.57
CA SER A 112 -10.86 -1.66 -8.94
C SER A 112 -11.15 -2.63 -7.80
N PRO A 113 -11.34 -2.15 -6.56
CA PRO A 113 -12.69 -2.11 -6.03
C PRO A 113 -13.02 -0.94 -5.09
N LEU A 114 -14.32 -0.63 -5.08
CA LEU A 114 -15.16 0.02 -4.04
C LEU A 114 -14.54 1.13 -3.17
N THR A 115 -15.01 2.34 -3.47
CA THR A 115 -15.00 3.55 -2.66
C THR A 115 -15.27 3.30 -1.17
N THR A 116 -14.26 3.51 -0.34
CA THR A 116 -14.46 4.04 1.02
C THR A 116 -13.70 5.35 1.10
N ILE A 117 -14.45 6.44 1.10
CA ILE A 117 -13.96 7.80 1.24
C ILE A 117 -13.59 7.99 2.71
N TYR A 118 -12.31 7.90 3.05
CA TYR A 118 -11.80 8.54 4.26
C TYR A 118 -11.27 9.92 3.88
N GLN A 119 -12.00 10.91 4.38
CA GLN A 119 -11.64 12.32 4.33
C GLN A 119 -10.30 12.53 5.04
N ASN A 120 -9.48 13.40 4.47
CA ASN A 120 -8.46 14.27 5.09
C ASN A 120 -7.22 14.40 4.19
N ALA A 121 -7.38 15.11 3.07
CA ALA A 121 -6.40 16.05 2.50
C ALA A 121 -6.81 16.39 1.06
N ASP A 122 -6.96 17.70 0.81
CA ASP A 122 -6.81 18.32 -0.51
C ASP A 122 -7.92 18.11 -1.57
N LEU A 123 -9.12 18.61 -1.24
CA LEU A 123 -10.28 18.71 -2.14
C LEU A 123 -10.16 19.75 -3.28
N VAL A 124 -9.05 20.49 -3.37
CA VAL A 124 -8.91 21.56 -4.38
C VAL A 124 -8.45 21.00 -5.73
N VAL A 125 -7.69 19.91 -5.75
CA VAL A 125 -7.11 19.36 -6.99
C VAL A 125 -8.09 18.46 -7.76
N LEU A 126 -9.00 17.77 -7.06
CA LEU A 126 -9.94 16.84 -7.71
C LEU A 126 -11.08 17.54 -8.45
N GLY A 127 -11.52 18.72 -7.96
CA GLY A 127 -12.55 19.53 -8.63
C GLY A 127 -12.08 20.15 -9.95
N SER A 128 -10.79 20.54 -10.02
CA SER A 128 -10.24 21.17 -11.23
C SER A 128 -10.11 20.20 -12.41
N VAL A 129 -9.76 18.94 -12.17
CA VAL A 129 -9.55 17.96 -13.25
C VAL A 129 -10.87 17.57 -13.91
N ILE A 130 -11.94 17.40 -13.12
CA ILE A 130 -13.27 17.07 -13.66
C ILE A 130 -13.84 18.24 -14.49
N ALA A 131 -13.68 19.48 -14.01
CA ALA A 131 -14.15 20.66 -14.74
C ALA A 131 -13.46 20.83 -16.10
N VAL A 132 -12.14 20.57 -16.17
CA VAL A 132 -11.36 20.65 -17.42
C VAL A 132 -11.79 19.58 -18.42
N ILE A 133 -12.01 18.33 -17.99
CA ILE A 133 -12.43 17.24 -18.87
C ILE A 133 -13.82 17.51 -19.47
N VAL A 134 -14.78 17.99 -18.67
CA VAL A 134 -16.13 18.31 -19.16
C VAL A 134 -16.08 19.50 -20.14
N ALA A 135 -15.31 20.55 -19.85
CA ALA A 135 -15.17 21.70 -20.74
C ALA A 135 -14.58 21.33 -22.10
N ILE A 136 -13.54 20.49 -22.13
CA ILE A 136 -12.91 20.01 -23.39
C ILE A 136 -13.89 19.17 -24.21
N SER A 137 -14.66 18.30 -23.54
CA SER A 137 -15.65 17.43 -24.18
C SER A 137 -16.76 18.24 -24.86
N VAL A 138 -17.30 19.25 -24.17
CA VAL A 138 -18.35 20.11 -24.72
C VAL A 138 -17.83 20.92 -25.92
N VAL A 139 -16.63 21.50 -25.82
CA VAL A 139 -16.06 22.30 -26.92
C VAL A 139 -15.75 21.45 -28.15
N ALA A 140 -15.25 20.22 -27.98
CA ALA A 140 -14.97 19.31 -29.09
C ALA A 140 -16.26 18.86 -29.81
N VAL A 141 -17.35 18.63 -29.07
CA VAL A 141 -18.64 18.22 -29.65
C VAL A 141 -19.34 19.38 -30.37
N VAL A 142 -19.34 20.58 -29.79
CA VAL A 142 -19.98 21.77 -30.41
C VAL A 142 -19.25 22.19 -31.69
N ARG A 143 -17.91 22.11 -31.73
CA ARG A 143 -17.12 22.45 -32.93
C ARG A 143 -17.24 21.43 -34.07
N ARG A 144 -17.78 20.24 -33.82
CA ARG A 144 -17.97 19.18 -34.84
C ARG A 144 -19.31 19.24 -35.55
N LYS A 145 -20.19 20.21 -35.26
CA LYS A 145 -21.38 20.42 -36.10
C LYS A 145 -20.95 21.17 -37.37
N PRO A 146 -21.00 20.54 -38.56
CA PRO A 146 -20.79 21.25 -39.81
C PRO A 146 -21.95 22.25 -40.02
N LYS A 147 -21.61 23.46 -40.47
CA LYS A 147 -22.60 24.43 -40.95
C LYS A 147 -23.33 23.80 -42.14
N GLN A 148 -24.64 23.54 -42.00
CA GLN A 148 -25.54 23.43 -43.13
C GLN A 148 -25.90 24.83 -43.60
#